data_AF-A0A5J4PI02-F1
#
_entry.id   AF-A0A5J4PI02-F1
#
_cell.length_a   1.000
_cell.length_b   1.000
_cell.length_c   1.000
_cell.angle_alpha   90.00
_cell.angle_beta   90.00
_cell.angle_gamma   90.00
#
_symmetry.space_group_name_H-M   'P 1'
#
loop_
_entity.id
_entity.type
_entity.pdbx_description
1 polymer ?
#
loop_
_entity_poly.entity_id
_entity_poly.type
_entity_poly.pdbx_seq_one_letter_code
_entity_poly.pdbx_strand_id
1 'polypeptide(L)'
;GWYLDKKGKGVMMLIWGAILMSACHLTFAVYPFEAGMSSTLVAYAAVIVLGISFSLVPAALWPSVPKLVENRYLGSAYSIIFWIQNIGMWAIPNIIGKVLIWTNPNVSAGNYDYTAPMFLFASLGIFAFFLGLWLKREDKKKGYGLERANLT
;
A
#
# COMPACT_ATOMS: atom_id res chain seq x y z
N GLY A 1 -0.35 -14.74 5.09
CA GLY A 1 0.16 -15.62 6.15
C GLY A 1 0.70 -16.88 5.53
N TRP A 2 -0.13 -17.92 5.39
CA TRP A 2 0.28 -19.25 4.93
C TRP A 2 1.26 -19.31 3.75
N TYR A 3 1.01 -18.54 2.67
CA TYR A 3 1.93 -18.49 1.52
C TYR A 3 3.33 -17.98 1.91
N LEU A 4 3.41 -16.91 2.70
CA LEU A 4 4.67 -16.37 3.21
C LEU A 4 5.40 -17.42 4.05
N ASP A 5 4.69 -18.13 4.91
CA ASP A 5 5.31 -19.10 5.79
C ASP A 5 5.90 -20.28 5.02
N LYS A 6 5.19 -20.77 3.98
CA LYS A 6 5.60 -21.91 3.16
C LYS A 6 6.60 -21.56 2.05
N LYS A 7 6.54 -20.36 1.49
CA LYS A 7 7.33 -19.97 0.30
C LYS A 7 8.32 -18.84 0.56
N GLY A 8 8.23 -18.16 1.69
CA GLY A 8 8.97 -16.92 1.94
C GLY A 8 8.44 -15.80 1.08
N LYS A 9 9.37 -15.03 0.48
CA LYS A 9 9.05 -13.91 -0.42
C LYS A 9 8.39 -12.71 0.25
N GLY A 10 8.71 -12.44 1.52
CA GLY A 10 8.15 -11.30 2.25
C GLY A 10 8.39 -9.98 1.54
N VAL A 11 9.61 -9.71 1.07
CA VAL A 11 9.91 -8.44 0.39
C VAL A 11 9.21 -8.37 -0.96
N MET A 12 9.19 -9.47 -1.73
CA MET A 12 8.44 -9.52 -2.98
C MET A 12 6.94 -9.31 -2.80
N MET A 13 6.33 -9.82 -1.71
CA MET A 13 4.93 -9.56 -1.40
C MET A 13 4.65 -8.08 -1.12
N LEU A 14 5.57 -7.39 -0.43
CA LEU A 14 5.48 -5.94 -0.22
C LEU A 14 5.54 -5.17 -1.54
N ILE A 15 6.49 -5.54 -2.42
CA ILE A 15 6.65 -4.92 -3.75
C ILE A 15 5.39 -5.13 -4.59
N TRP A 16 4.86 -6.35 -4.66
CA TRP A 16 3.63 -6.64 -5.39
C TRP A 16 2.42 -5.91 -4.80
N GLY A 17 2.30 -5.84 -3.47
CA GLY A 17 1.27 -5.05 -2.82
C GLY A 17 1.32 -3.58 -3.27
N ALA A 18 2.50 -2.96 -3.26
CA ALA A 18 2.69 -1.59 -3.71
C ALA A 18 2.34 -1.38 -5.20
N ILE A 19 2.73 -2.30 -6.08
CA ILE A 19 2.38 -2.26 -7.51
C ILE A 19 0.86 -2.35 -7.70
N LEU A 20 0.21 -3.33 -7.08
CA LEU A 20 -1.23 -3.55 -7.20
C LEU A 20 -2.04 -2.38 -6.64
N MET A 21 -1.60 -1.82 -5.50
CA MET A 21 -2.18 -0.62 -4.90
C MET A 21 -2.10 0.57 -5.88
N SER A 22 -0.92 0.80 -6.46
CA SER A 22 -0.70 1.91 -7.40
C SER A 22 -1.54 1.74 -8.65
N ALA A 23 -1.53 0.54 -9.23
CA ALA A 23 -2.33 0.21 -10.41
C ALA A 23 -3.83 0.44 -10.17
N CYS A 24 -4.36 0.02 -9.02
CA CYS A 24 -5.76 0.24 -8.67
C CYS A 24 -6.12 1.74 -8.61
N HIS A 25 -5.33 2.55 -7.93
CA HIS A 25 -5.60 3.98 -7.81
C HIS A 25 -5.42 4.70 -9.16
N LEU A 26 -4.45 4.28 -9.97
CA LEU A 26 -4.31 4.77 -11.34
C LEU A 26 -5.54 4.42 -12.18
N THR A 27 -6.08 3.19 -12.09
CA THR A 27 -7.34 2.83 -12.76
C THR A 27 -8.47 3.76 -12.33
N PHE A 28 -8.63 4.03 -11.04
CA PHE A 28 -9.63 4.98 -10.54
C PHE A 28 -9.39 6.43 -10.98
N ALA A 29 -8.15 6.81 -11.29
CA ALA A 29 -7.80 8.14 -11.78
C ALA A 29 -8.03 8.30 -13.29
N VAL A 30 -7.74 7.28 -14.09
CA VAL A 30 -7.64 7.42 -15.56
C VAL A 30 -8.76 6.75 -16.33
N TYR A 31 -9.41 5.73 -15.78
CA TYR A 31 -10.48 5.04 -16.48
C TYR A 31 -11.74 5.93 -16.51
N PRO A 32 -12.36 6.15 -17.68
CA PRO A 32 -13.54 7.01 -17.79
C PRO A 32 -14.77 6.27 -17.25
N PHE A 33 -15.00 6.38 -15.95
CA PHE A 33 -16.16 5.77 -15.29
C PHE A 33 -17.45 6.50 -15.71
N GLU A 34 -18.21 5.86 -16.59
CA GLU A 34 -19.55 6.30 -17.00
C GLU A 34 -20.64 5.36 -16.47
N ALA A 35 -21.88 5.83 -16.39
CA ALA A 35 -23.02 5.02 -15.97
C ALA A 35 -23.26 3.88 -16.97
N GLY A 36 -22.92 2.65 -16.57
CA GLY A 36 -23.08 1.47 -17.41
C GLY A 36 -22.43 0.23 -16.81
N MET A 37 -22.79 -0.95 -17.34
CA MET A 37 -22.34 -2.25 -16.83
C MET A 37 -20.80 -2.42 -16.89
N SER A 38 -20.15 -1.86 -17.90
CA SER A 38 -18.70 -1.97 -18.08
C SER A 38 -17.91 -1.29 -16.95
N SER A 39 -18.26 -0.05 -16.62
CA SER A 39 -17.63 0.71 -15.53
C SER A 39 -17.82 0.05 -14.17
N THR A 40 -19.01 -0.51 -13.91
CA THR A 40 -19.30 -1.25 -12.66
C THR A 40 -18.40 -2.48 -12.52
N LEU A 41 -18.20 -3.24 -13.61
CA LEU A 41 -17.32 -4.40 -13.60
C LEU A 41 -15.85 -4.01 -13.35
N VAL A 42 -15.38 -2.95 -14.00
CA VAL A 42 -14.01 -2.44 -13.80
C VAL A 42 -13.82 -1.94 -12.37
N ALA A 43 -14.79 -1.25 -11.80
CA ALA A 43 -14.74 -0.80 -10.41
C ALA A 43 -14.64 -1.98 -9.44
N TYR A 44 -15.47 -3.01 -9.59
CA TYR A 44 -15.38 -4.21 -8.75
C TYR A 44 -14.06 -4.94 -8.91
N ALA A 45 -13.56 -5.09 -10.14
CA ALA A 45 -12.26 -5.70 -10.39
C ALA A 45 -11.13 -4.91 -9.71
N ALA A 46 -11.14 -3.58 -9.80
CA ALA A 46 -10.16 -2.72 -9.14
C ALA A 46 -10.21 -2.87 -7.61
N VAL A 47 -11.41 -2.87 -6.99
CA VAL A 47 -11.57 -3.06 -5.55
C VAL A 47 -11.08 -4.44 -5.09
N ILE A 48 -11.32 -5.49 -5.87
CA ILE A 48 -10.80 -6.84 -5.58
C ILE A 48 -9.25 -6.83 -5.61
N VAL A 49 -8.65 -6.22 -6.63
CA VAL A 49 -7.18 -6.06 -6.73
C VAL A 49 -6.62 -5.28 -5.53
N LEU A 50 -7.32 -4.22 -5.12
CA LEU A 50 -6.96 -3.46 -3.92
C LEU A 50 -7.04 -4.30 -2.65
N GLY A 51 -8.07 -5.15 -2.50
CA GLY A 51 -8.20 -6.10 -1.40
C GLY A 51 -7.06 -7.12 -1.34
N ILE A 52 -6.61 -7.62 -2.50
CA ILE A 52 -5.44 -8.49 -2.60
C ILE A 52 -4.19 -7.74 -2.12
N SER A 53 -3.99 -6.50 -2.57
CA SER A 53 -2.87 -5.66 -2.13
C SER A 53 -2.88 -5.47 -0.59
N PHE A 54 -4.04 -5.10 -0.02
CA PHE A 54 -4.21 -4.95 1.42
C PHE A 54 -3.98 -6.23 2.22
N SER A 55 -4.09 -7.40 1.59
CA SER A 55 -3.78 -8.67 2.23
C SER A 55 -2.29 -8.99 2.19
N LEU A 56 -1.61 -8.68 1.08
CA LEU A 56 -0.19 -8.98 0.88
C LEU A 56 0.71 -8.16 1.81
N VAL A 57 0.46 -6.85 1.92
CA VAL A 57 1.33 -5.91 2.65
C VAL A 57 1.45 -6.26 4.14
N PRO A 58 0.37 -6.27 4.95
CA PRO A 58 0.48 -6.59 6.37
C PRO A 58 0.90 -8.05 6.60
N ALA A 59 0.49 -8.98 5.74
CA ALA A 59 0.91 -10.38 5.85
C ALA A 59 2.43 -10.52 5.82
N ALA A 60 3.14 -9.70 5.03
CA ALA A 60 4.60 -9.73 4.92
C ALA A 60 5.30 -8.75 5.87
N LEU A 61 4.72 -7.58 6.12
CA LEU A 61 5.36 -6.50 6.89
C LEU A 61 5.57 -6.91 8.35
N TRP A 62 4.51 -7.33 9.04
CA TRP A 62 4.57 -7.60 10.48
C TRP A 62 5.54 -8.73 10.85
N PRO A 63 5.57 -9.88 10.14
CA PRO A 63 6.56 -10.93 10.39
C PRO A 63 8.01 -10.54 10.04
N SER A 64 8.21 -9.47 9.27
CA SER A 64 9.56 -8.99 8.90
C SER A 64 10.22 -8.20 10.02
N VAL A 65 9.46 -7.52 10.88
CA VAL A 65 10.00 -6.70 11.98
C VAL A 65 10.92 -7.47 12.92
N PRO A 66 10.54 -8.65 13.48
CA PRO A 66 11.42 -9.40 14.37
C PRO A 66 12.66 -10.01 13.69
N LYS A 67 12.68 -10.07 12.35
CA LYS A 67 13.86 -10.48 11.57
C LYS A 67 14.85 -9.34 11.34
N LEU A 68 14.40 -8.09 11.51
CA LEU A 68 15.18 -6.88 11.23
C LEU A 68 15.72 -6.21 12.50
N VAL A 69 15.07 -6.42 13.64
CA VAL A 69 15.36 -5.72 14.89
C VAL A 69 15.72 -6.72 15.98
N GLU A 70 16.73 -6.39 16.79
CA GLU A 70 17.10 -7.21 17.94
C GLU A 70 15.94 -7.33 18.95
N ASN A 71 15.80 -8.52 19.56
CA ASN A 71 14.68 -8.83 20.46
C ASN A 71 14.45 -7.81 21.58
N ARG A 72 15.53 -7.24 22.16
CA ARG A 72 15.45 -6.23 23.22
C ARG A 72 14.84 -4.88 22.78
N TYR A 73 14.80 -4.61 21.47
CA TYR A 73 14.28 -3.35 20.92
C TYR A 73 12.94 -3.51 20.19
N LEU A 74 12.34 -4.71 20.20
CA LEU A 74 11.10 -4.98 19.44
C LEU A 74 9.93 -4.08 19.88
N GLY A 75 9.77 -3.85 21.18
CA GLY A 75 8.73 -2.95 21.69
C GLY A 75 8.88 -1.53 21.14
N SER A 76 10.10 -0.97 21.21
CA SER A 76 10.40 0.35 20.66
C SER A 76 10.19 0.41 19.15
N ALA A 77 10.60 -0.62 18.41
CA ALA A 77 10.40 -0.68 16.97
C ALA A 77 8.91 -0.67 16.59
N TYR A 78 8.08 -1.48 17.25
CA TYR A 78 6.64 -1.46 17.02
C TYR A 78 6.01 -0.11 17.38
N SER A 79 6.39 0.49 18.50
CA SER A 79 5.89 1.81 18.90
C SER A 79 6.22 2.89 17.86
N ILE A 80 7.42 2.90 17.29
CA ILE A 80 7.81 3.84 16.23
C ILE A 80 7.00 3.58 14.95
N ILE A 81 6.81 2.33 14.55
CA ILE A 81 6.00 1.96 13.39
C ILE A 81 4.56 2.50 13.56
N PHE A 82 3.94 2.24 14.71
CA PHE A 82 2.59 2.72 15.01
C PHE A 82 2.52 4.25 15.10
N TRP A 83 3.53 4.91 15.65
CA TRP A 83 3.56 6.37 15.71
C TRP A 83 3.59 6.99 14.30
N ILE A 84 4.45 6.48 13.42
CA ILE A 84 4.49 6.90 12.01
C ILE A 84 3.16 6.60 11.30
N GLN A 85 2.58 5.42 11.54
CA GLN A 85 1.28 5.04 10.98
C GLN A 85 0.17 6.00 11.42
N ASN A 86 0.13 6.38 12.70
CA ASN A 86 -0.87 7.32 13.24
C ASN A 86 -0.74 8.71 12.60
N ILE A 87 0.49 9.20 12.38
CA ILE A 87 0.73 10.43 11.62
C ILE A 87 0.15 10.30 10.21
N GLY A 88 0.40 9.18 9.53
CA GLY A 88 -0.18 8.92 8.21
C GLY A 88 -1.71 8.91 8.21
N MET A 89 -2.33 8.22 9.18
CA MET A 89 -3.79 8.16 9.32
C MET A 89 -4.42 9.52 9.60
N TRP A 90 -3.71 10.43 10.28
CA TRP A 90 -4.17 11.80 10.47
C TRP A 90 -3.89 12.68 9.25
N ALA A 91 -2.67 12.66 8.70
CA ALA A 91 -2.24 13.60 7.67
C ALA A 91 -2.87 13.32 6.30
N ILE A 92 -2.91 12.06 5.86
CA ILE A 92 -3.34 11.70 4.49
C ILE A 92 -4.81 12.08 4.22
N PRO A 93 -5.79 11.78 5.10
CA PRO A 93 -7.17 12.21 4.89
C PRO A 93 -7.33 13.73 4.82
N ASN A 94 -6.60 14.47 5.66
CA ASN A 94 -6.62 15.94 5.66
C ASN A 94 -6.04 16.53 4.37
N ILE A 95 -4.92 15.99 3.89
CA ILE A 95 -4.30 16.42 2.62
C ILE A 95 -5.26 16.15 1.46
N ILE A 96 -5.85 14.97 1.41
CA ILE A 96 -6.78 14.58 0.35
C ILE A 96 -8.02 15.45 0.36
N GLY A 97 -8.62 15.72 1.54
CA GLY A 97 -9.76 16.63 1.64
C GLY A 97 -9.45 18.03 1.10
N LYS A 98 -8.26 18.57 1.41
CA LYS A 98 -7.81 19.87 0.88
C LYS A 98 -7.59 19.84 -0.63
N VAL A 99 -6.94 18.80 -1.15
CA VAL A 99 -6.73 18.62 -2.60
C VAL A 99 -8.08 18.51 -3.31
N LEU A 100 -9.01 17.72 -2.77
CA LEU A 100 -10.35 17.54 -3.34
C LEU A 100 -11.10 18.87 -3.45
N ILE A 101 -11.12 19.68 -2.39
CA ILE A 101 -11.78 21.00 -2.41
C ILE A 101 -11.07 21.94 -3.40
N TRP A 102 -9.73 21.94 -3.41
CA TRP A 102 -8.95 22.82 -4.28
C TRP A 102 -9.13 22.51 -5.77
N THR A 103 -9.24 21.23 -6.14
CA THR A 103 -9.50 20.82 -7.53
C THR A 103 -10.98 20.89 -7.92
N ASN A 104 -11.87 21.18 -6.97
CA ASN A 104 -13.31 21.25 -7.18
C ASN A 104 -13.93 22.57 -6.62
N PRO A 105 -13.44 23.76 -7.00
CA PRO A 105 -13.78 25.02 -6.33
C PRO A 105 -15.25 25.46 -6.44
N ASN A 106 -16.05 24.85 -7.33
CA ASN A 106 -17.45 25.25 -7.60
C ASN A 106 -18.41 24.06 -7.73
N VAL A 107 -18.08 22.93 -7.10
CA VAL A 107 -18.84 21.69 -7.24
C VAL A 107 -19.84 21.55 -6.08
N SER A 108 -21.09 21.24 -6.40
CA SER A 108 -22.10 20.89 -5.40
C SER A 108 -21.74 19.59 -4.68
N ALA A 109 -22.03 19.50 -3.39
CA ALA A 109 -21.75 18.31 -2.59
C ALA A 109 -22.25 17.03 -3.29
N GLY A 110 -21.33 16.10 -3.57
CA GLY A 110 -21.63 14.80 -4.17
C GLY A 110 -21.11 14.59 -5.60
N ASN A 111 -20.72 15.65 -6.32
CA ASN A 111 -20.24 15.55 -7.71
C ASN A 111 -18.72 15.82 -7.84
N TYR A 112 -17.93 15.41 -6.85
CA TYR A 112 -16.50 15.71 -6.84
C TYR A 112 -15.71 14.87 -7.86
N ASP A 113 -14.78 15.52 -8.55
CA ASP A 113 -13.73 14.85 -9.30
C ASP A 113 -12.62 14.39 -8.35
N TYR A 114 -12.43 13.07 -8.26
CA TYR A 114 -11.43 12.41 -7.44
C TYR A 114 -10.13 12.09 -8.18
N THR A 115 -9.97 12.51 -9.44
CA THR A 115 -8.79 12.21 -10.27
C THR A 115 -7.49 12.62 -9.58
N ALA A 116 -7.39 13.87 -9.11
CA ALA A 116 -6.20 14.36 -8.42
C ALA A 116 -5.91 13.62 -7.09
N PRO A 117 -6.90 13.41 -6.19
CA PRO A 117 -6.74 12.52 -5.03
C PRO A 117 -6.26 11.11 -5.37
N MET A 118 -6.78 10.50 -6.44
CA MET A 118 -6.37 9.15 -6.84
C MET A 118 -4.92 9.11 -7.32
N PHE A 119 -4.46 10.14 -8.06
CA PHE A 119 -3.03 10.28 -8.39
C PHE A 119 -2.16 10.45 -7.15
N LEU A 120 -2.62 11.20 -6.14
CA LEU A 120 -1.90 11.33 -4.88
C LEU A 120 -1.75 9.96 -4.19
N PHE A 121 -2.81 9.17 -4.09
CA PHE A 121 -2.72 7.81 -3.55
C PHE A 121 -1.80 6.90 -4.37
N ALA A 122 -1.89 6.96 -5.70
CA ALA A 122 -1.00 6.20 -6.57
C ALA A 122 0.47 6.55 -6.33
N SER A 123 0.78 7.84 -6.12
CA SER A 123 2.15 8.29 -5.83
C SER A 123 2.72 7.70 -4.55
N LEU A 124 1.90 7.53 -3.50
CA LEU A 124 2.31 6.88 -2.26
C LEU A 124 2.62 5.39 -2.48
N GLY A 125 1.82 4.70 -3.30
CA GLY A 125 2.08 3.32 -3.70
C GLY A 125 3.40 3.18 -4.49
N ILE A 126 3.66 4.12 -5.41
CA ILE A 126 4.91 4.16 -6.18
C ILE A 126 6.10 4.41 -5.24
N PHE A 127 5.96 5.30 -4.27
CA PHE A 127 6.99 5.53 -3.26
C PHE A 127 7.26 4.26 -2.42
N ALA A 128 6.20 3.58 -1.97
CA ALA A 128 6.31 2.31 -1.26
C ALA A 128 6.99 1.21 -2.09
N PHE A 129 6.76 1.19 -3.41
CA PHE A 129 7.47 0.28 -4.33
C PHE A 129 8.99 0.50 -4.30
N PHE A 130 9.45 1.75 -4.35
CA PHE A 130 10.87 2.06 -4.26
C PHE A 130 11.47 1.69 -2.88
N LEU A 131 10.73 1.90 -1.80
CA LEU A 131 11.13 1.41 -0.47
C LEU A 131 11.23 -0.12 -0.43
N GLY A 132 10.31 -0.83 -1.08
CA GLY A 132 10.37 -2.29 -1.21
C GLY A 132 11.60 -2.76 -2.00
N LEU A 133 11.95 -2.08 -3.09
CA LEU A 133 13.19 -2.35 -3.83
C LEU A 133 14.44 -2.09 -2.98
N TRP A 134 14.44 -1.04 -2.17
CA TRP A 134 15.53 -0.77 -1.24
C TRP A 134 15.63 -1.86 -0.17
N LEU A 135 14.51 -2.24 0.46
CA LEU A 135 14.47 -3.34 1.42
C LEU A 135 15.00 -4.65 0.82
N LYS A 136 14.67 -4.94 -0.45
CA LYS A 136 15.16 -6.13 -1.15
C LYS A 136 16.69 -6.13 -1.30
N ARG A 137 17.26 -4.95 -1.56
CA ARG A 137 18.72 -4.79 -1.62
C ARG A 137 19.35 -4.98 -0.24
N GLU A 138 18.75 -4.43 0.81
CA GLU A 138 19.24 -4.60 2.19
C GLU A 138 19.15 -6.06 2.67
N ASP A 139 18.04 -6.75 2.40
CA ASP A 139 17.88 -8.19 2.70
C ASP A 139 18.97 -9.03 2.03
N LYS A 140 19.29 -8.74 0.76
CA LYS A 140 20.38 -9.41 0.04
C LYS A 140 21.76 -9.12 0.64
N LYS A 141 22.01 -7.89 1.08
CA LYS A 141 23.31 -7.47 1.63
C LYS A 141 23.56 -7.99 3.03
N LYS A 142 22.55 -7.93 3.90
CA LYS A 142 22.66 -8.23 5.34
C LYS A 142 22.13 -9.60 5.72
N GLY A 143 21.41 -10.27 4.81
CA GLY A 143 21.00 -11.67 4.98
C GLY A 143 19.90 -11.88 6.03
N TYR A 144 18.99 -10.90 6.20
CA TYR A 144 17.89 -10.98 7.17
C TYR A 144 16.94 -12.16 6.94
N GLY A 145 16.91 -12.72 5.73
CA GLY A 145 16.10 -13.89 5.41
C GLY A 145 14.62 -13.56 5.24
N LEU A 146 14.30 -12.34 4.84
CA LEU A 146 12.93 -11.91 4.54
C LEU A 146 12.36 -12.63 3.30
N GLU A 147 13.23 -13.02 2.39
CA GLU A 147 12.87 -13.79 1.18
C GLU A 147 12.78 -15.30 1.41
N ARG A 148 13.23 -15.83 2.56
CA ARG A 148 13.26 -17.27 2.87
C ARG A 148 11.94 -17.74 3.50
N ALA A 149 11.59 -19.00 3.26
CA ALA A 149 10.44 -19.64 3.90
C ALA A 149 10.67 -19.79 5.42
N ASN A 150 9.59 -19.69 6.19
CA ASN A 150 9.62 -19.88 7.64
C ASN A 150 9.46 -21.36 8.03
N LEU A 151 8.81 -22.15 7.17
CA LEU A 151 8.54 -23.57 7.34
C LEU A 151 9.15 -24.33 6.16
N THR A 152 9.86 -25.43 6.43
CA THR A 152 10.33 -26.41 5.44
C THR A 152 9.31 -27.50 5.21
#